data_AF-A0A257PDD8-F1
#
_entry.id   AF-A0A257PDD8-F1
#
_cell.length_a   1.000
_cell.length_b   1.000
_cell.length_c   1.000
_cell.angle_alpha   90.00
_cell.angle_beta   90.00
_cell.angle_gamma   90.00
#
_symmetry.space_group_name_H-M   'P 1'
#
loop_
_entity.id
_entity.type
_entity.pdbx_description
1 polymer ?
#
loop_
_entity_poly.entity_id
_entity_poly.type
_entity_poly.pdbx_seq_one_letter_code
_entity_poly.pdbx_strand_id
1 'polypeptide(L)'
;MLPPAAVLTDIEGTTTPIAFVHDVLFPYARVRLPGWCQVHCDAPVIGEVARLAPGAMVVDTLLGWMDRDEKITPLKTIQGMIWAEGYAKGEIMGDLYEDVAPALRRWA
;
A
#
# COMPACT_ATOMS: atom_id res chain seq x y z
N MET A 1 -21.47 27.86 -17.96
CA MET A 1 -21.24 27.24 -16.64
C MET A 1 -20.01 27.87 -16.04
N LEU A 2 -20.00 28.11 -14.73
CA LEU A 2 -18.80 28.50 -14.01
C LEU A 2 -17.87 27.29 -13.88
N PRO A 3 -16.53 27.47 -13.88
CA PRO A 3 -15.60 26.38 -13.63
C PRO A 3 -15.78 25.82 -12.21
N PRO A 4 -15.52 24.52 -11.98
CA PRO A 4 -15.61 23.93 -10.65
C PRO A 4 -14.53 24.53 -9.73
N ALA A 5 -14.86 24.68 -8.45
CA ALA A 5 -13.93 25.19 -7.44
C ALA A 5 -12.93 24.13 -6.93
N ALA A 6 -13.20 22.85 -7.19
CA ALA A 6 -12.35 21.74 -6.80
C ALA A 6 -12.56 20.54 -7.74
N VAL A 7 -11.52 19.70 -7.85
CA VAL A 7 -11.57 18.42 -8.55
C VAL A 7 -11.22 17.33 -7.55
N LEU A 8 -12.06 16.29 -7.44
CA LEU A 8 -11.80 15.10 -6.65
C LEU A 8 -11.47 13.95 -7.59
N THR A 9 -10.32 13.33 -7.43
CA THR A 9 -9.87 12.21 -8.25
C THR A 9 -9.80 10.94 -7.42
N ASP A 10 -10.34 9.86 -7.96
CA ASP A 10 -10.01 8.50 -7.51
C ASP A 10 -8.61 8.10 -8.03
N ILE A 11 -8.07 6.98 -7.53
CA ILE A 11 -6.73 6.49 -7.89
C ILE A 11 -6.83 5.31 -8.87
N GLU A 12 -7.35 4.19 -8.39
CA GLU A 12 -7.28 2.90 -9.10
C GLU A 12 -8.25 2.88 -10.28
N GLY A 13 -7.73 2.69 -11.49
CA GLY A 13 -8.52 2.77 -12.72
C GLY A 13 -8.89 4.20 -13.14
N THR A 14 -8.48 5.22 -12.36
CA THR A 14 -8.75 6.64 -12.66
C THR A 14 -7.47 7.40 -12.98
N THR A 15 -6.52 7.47 -12.04
CA THR A 15 -5.21 8.12 -12.27
C THR A 15 -4.08 7.10 -12.49
N THR A 16 -4.26 5.88 -11.98
CA THR A 16 -3.28 4.81 -12.01
C THR A 16 -3.92 3.53 -12.54
N PRO A 17 -3.23 2.74 -13.39
CA PRO A 17 -3.75 1.45 -13.85
C PRO A 17 -4.12 0.52 -12.69
N ILE A 18 -5.27 -0.15 -12.80
CA ILE A 18 -5.70 -1.19 -11.83
C ILE A 18 -4.60 -2.25 -11.65
N ALA A 19 -3.97 -2.63 -12.77
CA ALA A 19 -2.86 -3.58 -12.80
C ALA A 19 -1.67 -3.13 -11.94
N PHE A 20 -1.39 -1.83 -11.80
CA PHE A 20 -0.28 -1.37 -10.97
C PHE A 20 -0.50 -1.73 -9.48
N VAL A 21 -1.73 -1.61 -8.98
CA VAL A 21 -2.04 -1.96 -7.59
C VAL A 21 -1.91 -3.48 -7.39
N HIS A 22 -2.54 -4.26 -8.26
CA HIS A 22 -2.64 -5.71 -8.12
C HIS A 22 -1.38 -6.48 -8.52
N ASP A 23 -0.66 -6.03 -9.53
CA ASP A 23 0.49 -6.74 -10.10
C ASP A 23 1.84 -6.17 -9.61
N VAL A 24 1.85 -4.97 -9.04
CA VAL A 24 3.08 -4.34 -8.51
C VAL A 24 3.00 -4.14 -7.00
N LEU A 25 2.07 -3.33 -6.48
CA LEU A 25 2.09 -2.94 -5.07
C LEU A 25 1.85 -4.12 -4.11
N PHE A 26 0.82 -4.93 -4.34
CA PHE A 26 0.55 -6.06 -3.45
C PHE A 26 1.63 -7.16 -3.51
N PRO A 27 2.12 -7.60 -4.69
CA PRO A 27 3.23 -8.54 -4.76
C PRO A 27 4.51 -8.00 -4.12
N TYR A 28 4.81 -6.71 -4.32
CA TYR A 28 5.98 -6.06 -3.73
C TYR A 28 5.95 -6.12 -2.19
N ALA A 29 4.80 -5.80 -1.58
CA ALA A 29 4.62 -5.88 -0.14
C ALA A 29 4.70 -7.33 0.35
N ARG A 30 4.04 -8.28 -0.33
CA ARG A 30 3.99 -9.68 0.06
C ARG A 30 5.38 -10.30 0.19
N VAL A 31 6.24 -10.10 -0.81
CA VAL A 31 7.60 -10.66 -0.84
C VAL A 31 8.47 -10.12 0.30
N ARG A 32 8.30 -8.84 0.66
CA ARG A 32 9.13 -8.16 1.66
C ARG A 32 8.61 -8.30 3.08
N LEU A 33 7.34 -8.63 3.26
CA LEU A 33 6.68 -8.67 4.57
C LEU A 33 7.42 -9.52 5.61
N PRO A 34 7.85 -10.77 5.32
CA PRO A 34 8.56 -11.58 6.31
C PRO A 34 9.86 -10.93 6.79
N GLY A 35 10.67 -10.42 5.86
CA GLY A 35 11.94 -9.75 6.17
C GLY A 35 11.72 -8.43 6.93
N TRP A 36 10.69 -7.67 6.55
CA TRP A 36 10.31 -6.45 7.27
C TRP A 36 9.92 -6.77 8.71
N CYS A 37 9.08 -7.79 8.96
CA CYS A 37 8.71 -8.20 10.31
C CYS A 37 9.91 -8.68 11.15
N GLN A 38 10.93 -9.27 10.54
CA GLN A 38 12.15 -9.68 11.25
C GLN A 38 12.97 -8.47 11.69
N VAL A 39 13.14 -7.48 10.81
CA VAL A 39 13.90 -6.26 11.11
C VAL A 39 13.16 -5.36 12.11
N HIS A 40 11.84 -5.33 12.05
CA HIS A 40 10.98 -4.46 12.85
C HIS A 40 10.20 -5.22 13.93
N CYS A 41 10.76 -6.29 14.48
CA CYS A 41 10.03 -7.20 15.40
C CYS A 41 9.48 -6.50 16.65
N ASP A 42 10.13 -5.43 17.10
CA ASP A 42 9.73 -4.65 18.28
C ASP A 42 8.81 -3.46 17.95
N ALA A 43 8.43 -3.29 16.68
CA ALA A 43 7.57 -2.19 16.27
C ALA A 43 6.16 -2.32 16.92
N PRO A 44 5.54 -1.23 17.40
CA PRO A 44 4.22 -1.28 18.03
C PRO A 44 3.15 -1.98 17.17
N VAL A 45 3.23 -1.82 15.85
CA VAL A 45 2.32 -2.46 14.89
C VAL A 45 2.42 -3.99 14.90
N ILE A 46 3.60 -4.56 15.20
CA ILE A 46 3.77 -6.01 15.38
C ILE A 46 3.04 -6.48 16.64
N GLY A 47 3.12 -5.70 17.72
CA GLY A 47 2.35 -5.94 18.95
C GLY A 47 0.83 -5.86 18.73
N GLU A 48 0.37 -4.99 17.83
CA GLU A 48 -1.05 -4.96 17.42
C GLU A 48 -1.48 -6.24 16.71
N VAL A 49 -0.67 -6.77 15.78
CA VAL A 49 -0.94 -8.04 15.12
C VAL A 49 -1.05 -9.18 16.14
N ALA A 50 -0.09 -9.26 17.07
CA ALA A 50 -0.07 -10.30 18.10
C ALA A 50 -1.28 -10.22 19.05
N ARG A 51 -1.82 -9.02 19.30
CA ARG A 51 -3.07 -8.86 20.09
C ARG A 51 -4.32 -9.29 19.32
N LEU A 52 -4.35 -9.08 18.01
CA LEU A 52 -5.49 -9.47 17.15
C LEU A 52 -5.50 -10.98 16.85
N ALA A 53 -4.33 -11.63 16.84
CA ALA A 53 -4.19 -13.07 16.66
C ALA A 53 -3.27 -13.68 17.74
N PRO A 54 -3.74 -13.79 19.01
CA PRO A 54 -2.91 -14.30 20.09
C PRO A 54 -2.45 -15.75 19.85
N GLY A 55 -1.16 -15.99 20.05
CA GLY A 55 -0.56 -17.32 19.91
C GLY A 55 -0.27 -17.76 18.47
N ALA A 56 -0.64 -16.96 17.47
CA ALA A 56 -0.28 -17.19 16.08
C ALA A 56 1.06 -16.52 15.74
N MET A 57 1.76 -17.05 14.74
CA MET A 57 2.92 -16.38 14.16
C MET A 57 2.47 -15.12 13.41
N VAL A 58 3.13 -13.99 13.68
CA VAL A 58 2.79 -12.68 13.11
C VAL A 58 2.85 -12.70 11.58
N VAL A 59 3.92 -13.27 11.02
CA VAL A 59 4.12 -13.34 9.56
C VAL A 59 3.01 -14.17 8.91
N ASP A 60 2.72 -15.36 9.45
CA ASP A 60 1.68 -16.23 8.90
C ASP A 60 0.29 -15.59 9.00
N THR A 61 0.03 -14.86 10.10
CA THR A 61 -1.20 -14.09 10.30
C THR A 61 -1.35 -13.03 9.22
N LEU A 62 -0.31 -12.22 8.99
CA LEU A 62 -0.32 -11.15 8.00
C LEU A 62 -0.48 -11.70 6.58
N LEU A 63 0.26 -12.75 6.22
CA LEU A 63 0.13 -13.39 4.91
C LEU A 63 -1.26 -13.99 4.70
N GLY A 64 -1.83 -14.62 5.74
CA GLY A 64 -3.19 -15.13 5.69
C GLY A 64 -4.25 -14.03 5.54
N TRP A 65 -4.07 -12.88 6.19
CA TRP A 65 -4.93 -11.71 5.98
C TRP A 65 -4.83 -11.18 4.55
N MET A 66 -3.63 -11.16 3.95
CA MET A 66 -3.47 -10.81 2.54
C MET A 66 -4.19 -11.80 1.61
N ASP A 67 -4.08 -13.10 1.87
CA ASP A 67 -4.70 -14.15 1.05
C ASP A 67 -6.24 -14.07 1.05
N ARG A 68 -6.82 -13.58 2.15
CA ARG A 68 -8.27 -13.40 2.32
C ARG A 68 -8.76 -11.99 1.99
N ASP A 69 -7.89 -11.14 1.44
CA ASP A 69 -8.14 -9.72 1.15
C ASP A 69 -8.72 -8.93 2.35
N GLU A 70 -8.27 -9.25 3.57
CA GLU A 70 -8.78 -8.62 4.78
C GLU A 70 -8.24 -7.20 4.94
N LYS A 71 -9.13 -6.24 5.26
CA LYS A 71 -8.78 -4.83 5.43
C LYS A 71 -8.43 -4.50 6.88
N ILE A 72 -7.45 -5.20 7.43
CA ILE A 72 -7.01 -5.04 8.84
C ILE A 72 -6.03 -3.87 8.98
N THR A 73 -6.26 -2.97 9.94
CA THR A 73 -5.45 -1.74 10.12
C THR A 73 -3.94 -2.01 10.22
N PRO A 74 -3.42 -2.86 11.12
CA PRO A 74 -1.98 -3.12 11.20
C PRO A 74 -1.40 -3.74 9.92
N LEU A 75 -2.16 -4.55 9.17
CA LEU A 75 -1.70 -5.04 7.86
C LEU A 75 -1.48 -3.87 6.89
N LYS A 76 -2.47 -2.99 6.77
CA LYS A 76 -2.38 -1.81 5.88
C LYS A 76 -1.23 -0.89 6.28
N THR A 77 -1.02 -0.71 7.58
CA THR A 77 0.10 0.08 8.11
C THR A 77 1.45 -0.51 7.69
N ILE A 78 1.65 -1.83 7.86
CA ILE A 78 2.89 -2.50 7.47
C ILE A 78 3.09 -2.44 5.95
N GLN A 79 2.05 -2.69 5.15
CA GLN A 79 2.10 -2.55 3.70
C GLN A 79 2.52 -1.12 3.30
N GLY A 80 1.95 -0.10 3.95
CA GLY A 80 2.31 1.30 3.75
C GLY A 80 3.77 1.60 4.05
N MET A 81 4.32 1.06 5.14
CA MET A 81 5.74 1.22 5.50
C MET A 81 6.67 0.56 4.47
N ILE A 82 6.34 -0.67 4.05
CA ILE A 82 7.10 -1.38 3.02
C ILE A 82 7.09 -0.61 1.70
N TRP A 83 5.93 -0.08 1.28
CA TRP A 83 5.85 0.74 0.07
C TRP A 83 6.63 2.04 0.20
N ALA A 84 6.54 2.73 1.33
CA ALA A 84 7.29 3.97 1.57
C ALA A 84 8.81 3.76 1.42
N GLU A 85 9.34 2.66 1.96
CA GLU A 85 10.74 2.28 1.75
C GLU A 85 11.06 1.98 0.29
N GLY A 86 10.16 1.28 -0.42
CA GLY A 86 10.33 0.98 -1.84
C GLY A 86 10.37 2.23 -2.71
N TYR A 87 9.46 3.18 -2.47
CA TYR A 87 9.45 4.46 -3.16
C TYR A 87 10.70 5.29 -2.85
N ALA A 88 11.12 5.34 -1.58
CA ALA A 88 12.32 6.08 -1.18
C ALA A 88 13.60 5.53 -1.84
N LYS A 89 13.67 4.21 -2.08
CA LYS A 89 14.79 3.55 -2.76
C LYS A 89 14.67 3.56 -4.29
N GLY A 90 13.53 3.99 -4.84
CA GLY A 90 13.23 3.90 -6.27
C GLY A 90 13.01 2.47 -6.78
N GLU A 91 12.76 1.52 -5.88
CA GLU A 91 12.45 0.12 -6.25
C GLU A 91 11.03 -0.02 -6.84
N ILE A 92 10.13 0.88 -6.45
CA ILE A 92 8.83 1.08 -7.07
C ILE A 92 8.67 2.55 -7.43
N MET A 93 8.01 2.82 -8.55
CA MET A 93 7.68 4.17 -9.02
C MET A 93 6.20 4.19 -9.36
N GLY A 94 5.53 5.31 -9.04
CA GLY A 94 4.10 5.43 -9.30
C GLY A 94 3.83 5.41 -10.80
N ASP A 95 2.90 4.56 -11.23
CA ASP A 95 2.43 4.49 -12.60
C ASP A 95 1.18 5.36 -12.76
N LEU A 96 1.24 6.33 -13.67
CA LEU A 96 0.14 7.23 -13.97
C LEU A 96 -0.16 7.15 -15.46
N TYR A 97 -1.43 7.25 -15.84
CA TYR A 97 -1.75 7.47 -17.24
C TYR A 97 -1.09 8.76 -17.76
N GLU A 98 -0.68 8.75 -19.03
CA GLU A 98 0.13 9.82 -19.63
C GLU A 98 -0.50 11.21 -19.51
N ASP A 99 -1.84 11.28 -19.49
CA ASP A 99 -2.62 12.51 -19.43
C ASP A 99 -2.83 13.06 -18.01
N VAL A 100 -2.63 12.24 -16.98
CA VAL A 100 -2.93 12.57 -15.57
C VAL A 100 -2.04 13.69 -15.06
N ALA A 101 -0.72 13.54 -15.12
CA ALA A 101 0.18 14.57 -14.60
C ALA A 101 0.02 15.92 -15.34
N PRO A 102 -0.10 15.96 -16.69
CA PRO A 102 -0.47 17.18 -17.39
C PRO A 102 -1.81 17.77 -16.96
N ALA A 103 -2.84 16.95 -16.72
CA ALA A 103 -4.15 17.43 -16.30
C ALA A 103 -4.11 18.05 -14.90
N LEU A 104 -3.52 17.37 -13.93
CA LEU A 104 -3.37 17.88 -12.56
C LEU A 104 -2.63 19.22 -12.53
N ARG A 105 -1.56 19.38 -13.32
CA ARG A 105 -0.82 20.65 -13.43
C ARG A 105 -1.65 21.78 -14.05
N ARG A 106 -2.61 21.48 -14.92
CA ARG A 106 -3.50 22.50 -15.51
C ARG A 106 -4.61 22.94 -14.54
N TRP A 107 -4.96 22.10 -13.57
CA TRP A 107 -6.01 22.38 -12.59
C TRP A 107 -5.48 23.03 -11.31
N ALA A 108 -4.17 22.98 -11.08
CA ALA A 108 -3.50 23.55 -9.92
C ALA A 108 -3.47 25.10 -9.90
#